data_AF-A0A939VRY4-F1
#
_entry.id   AF-A0A939VRY4-F1
#
_cell.length_a   1.000
_cell.length_b   1.000
_cell.length_c   1.000
_cell.angle_alpha   90.00
_cell.angle_beta   90.00
_cell.angle_gamma   90.00
#
_symmetry.space_group_name_H-M   'P 1'
#
loop_
_entity.id
_entity.type
_entity.pdbx_description
1 polymer ?
#
loop_
_entity_poly.entity_id
_entity_poly.type
_entity_poly.pdbx_seq_one_letter_code
_entity_poly.pdbx_strand_id
1 'polypeptide(L)'
;MITPNGNDSNPDIRISITSSAGGNSPEQALKRLKEAGFRYAELSIEHTETIYLRGEAAWRKFRELADQAGIRFLQAHLPQRNSLCTEDEELRKSRLENLRNYCVMYHVLGITAAVVHCGGDFALAHGEDPATVRKRRVRSLLELLRDLPEGMTLCLENLPGDTFEDVEANLIECGNPENLGYCLDTGHLHITPPANQGDYIRKAGKKLKAIHIHDNVGPLFSGPVRQAYWDTSDKHLFPGFFYGSINWNTVLTALREVGYSGLWNLEIAADYGSGIPPYGYRELVLRQHRERAEFLFHYDPEAPVPGDPVNDFSRFQPISRKDLKLTFRRWKIHAEFSRYQVTADPVHGGRLASWKIDGREILFPNSAYGWCIPGVWMPRNLARLWQFGLAVDEIEETGGIIRVKFSGTVKKEFEFLADLPLVLIRQFSPDAVRTELQLKNIHPEKMPSFAVRFHCMTALTGGGSLPRGAVTLSDGTTLTRDEKGWIFLLPGAAENLAECVLNEGHTVPIPAADFTIGMPGSPEPLRIVFPGKQPAALYFEDSKSGVMTMEPIFQVPPLEPGEVFTAVMQAEIPERR
;
A
#
# COMPACT_ATOMS: atom_id res chain seq x y z
N MET A 1 17.10 -7.26 8.47
CA MET A 1 16.14 -6.14 8.50
C MET A 1 16.90 -4.88 8.81
N ILE A 2 16.94 -3.96 7.86
CA ILE A 2 17.61 -2.67 8.02
C ILE A 2 16.56 -1.72 8.58
N THR A 3 16.79 -1.15 9.76
CA THR A 3 15.94 -0.10 10.33
C THR A 3 16.86 1.04 10.77
N PRO A 4 16.59 2.31 10.42
CA PRO A 4 17.27 3.43 11.05
C PRO A 4 16.63 3.59 12.42
N ASN A 5 17.45 3.77 13.43
CA ASN A 5 17.06 3.73 14.83
C ASN A 5 15.81 4.57 15.18
N GLY A 6 14.99 3.98 16.06
CA GLY A 6 14.33 4.67 17.17
C GLY A 6 12.87 5.09 16.96
N ASN A 7 11.96 4.33 17.60
CA ASN A 7 10.58 4.70 17.95
C ASN A 7 9.39 4.46 17.01
N ASP A 8 9.52 3.69 15.93
CA ASP A 8 8.37 2.97 15.36
C ASP A 8 8.72 1.49 15.34
N SER A 9 8.64 0.83 16.51
CA SER A 9 8.69 -0.63 16.58
C SER A 9 7.60 -1.15 15.65
N ASN A 10 7.98 -1.77 14.53
CA ASN A 10 7.04 -2.58 13.77
C ASN A 10 6.47 -3.57 14.80
N PRO A 11 5.16 -3.51 15.13
CA PRO A 11 4.61 -4.39 16.16
C PRO A 11 4.95 -5.83 15.79
N ASP A 12 5.33 -6.66 16.77
CA ASP A 12 5.65 -8.08 16.54
C ASP A 12 4.50 -8.72 15.77
N ILE A 13 4.69 -8.93 14.45
CA ILE A 13 3.64 -9.39 13.56
C ILE A 13 3.30 -10.83 13.94
N ARG A 14 2.07 -11.04 14.39
CA ARG A 14 1.59 -12.35 14.85
C ARG A 14 1.04 -13.15 13.68
N ILE A 15 1.96 -13.69 12.89
CA ILE A 15 1.62 -14.52 11.74
C ILE A 15 0.95 -15.80 12.22
N SER A 16 -0.26 -16.05 11.71
CA SER A 16 -0.99 -17.27 11.97
C SER A 16 -1.56 -17.87 10.69
N ILE A 17 -2.05 -19.09 10.80
CA ILE A 17 -2.78 -19.79 9.77
C ILE A 17 -3.93 -20.55 10.44
N THR A 18 -5.03 -20.74 9.72
CA THR A 18 -6.15 -21.56 10.18
C THR A 18 -5.68 -22.99 10.44
N SER A 19 -5.98 -23.51 11.64
CA SER A 19 -5.40 -24.77 12.13
C SER A 19 -5.71 -26.01 11.27
N SER A 20 -6.81 -26.01 10.50
CA SER A 20 -7.14 -27.08 9.55
C SER A 20 -6.08 -27.27 8.45
N ALA A 21 -5.32 -26.22 8.11
CA ALA A 21 -4.14 -26.33 7.25
C ALA A 21 -3.09 -27.31 7.81
N GLY A 22 -2.98 -27.38 9.14
CA GLY A 22 -2.07 -28.27 9.84
C GLY A 22 -2.49 -29.75 9.78
N GLY A 23 -3.78 -30.07 9.67
CA GLY A 23 -4.25 -31.44 9.84
C GLY A 23 -5.75 -31.53 10.06
N ASN A 24 -6.27 -32.75 10.03
CA ASN A 24 -7.70 -32.99 10.28
C ASN A 24 -8.03 -33.10 11.78
N SER A 25 -7.02 -33.35 12.62
CA SER A 25 -7.17 -33.35 14.08
C SER A 25 -6.41 -32.18 14.71
N PRO A 26 -6.92 -31.62 15.82
CA PRO A 26 -6.25 -30.53 16.54
C PRO A 26 -4.80 -30.86 16.93
N GLU A 27 -4.52 -32.11 17.32
CA GLU A 27 -3.19 -32.56 17.73
C GLU A 27 -2.23 -32.67 16.55
N GLN A 28 -2.70 -33.16 15.40
CA GLN A 28 -1.92 -33.19 14.17
C GLN A 28 -1.55 -31.78 13.71
N ALA A 29 -2.53 -30.85 13.79
CA ALA A 29 -2.32 -29.46 13.49
C ALA A 29 -1.25 -28.84 14.40
N LEU A 30 -1.37 -28.99 15.73
CA LEU A 30 -0.36 -28.50 16.69
C LEU A 30 1.05 -28.99 16.34
N LYS A 31 1.21 -30.29 16.06
CA LYS A 31 2.50 -30.88 15.72
C LYS A 31 3.10 -30.23 14.46
N ARG A 32 2.33 -30.19 13.37
CA ARG A 32 2.82 -29.70 12.06
C ARG A 32 3.03 -28.20 12.03
N LEU A 33 2.17 -27.43 12.67
CA LEU A 33 2.33 -25.98 12.80
C LEU A 33 3.61 -25.64 13.56
N LYS A 34 3.91 -26.38 14.64
CA LYS A 34 5.17 -26.24 15.38
C LYS A 34 6.37 -26.59 14.51
N GLU A 35 6.32 -27.72 13.80
CA GLU A 35 7.39 -28.15 12.89
C GLU A 35 7.62 -27.16 11.73
N ALA A 36 6.57 -26.50 11.26
CA ALA A 36 6.65 -25.44 10.24
C ALA A 36 7.13 -24.08 10.80
N GLY A 37 7.22 -23.92 12.12
CA GLY A 37 7.72 -22.72 12.80
C GLY A 37 6.66 -21.69 13.18
N PHE A 38 5.36 -22.03 13.14
CA PHE A 38 4.31 -21.12 13.60
C PHE A 38 4.31 -21.02 15.14
N ARG A 39 4.06 -19.82 15.65
CA ARG A 39 3.81 -19.52 17.08
C ARG A 39 2.35 -19.20 17.38
N TYR A 40 1.59 -18.88 16.33
CA TYR A 40 0.18 -18.51 16.43
C TYR A 40 -0.63 -19.30 15.40
N ALA A 41 -1.88 -19.57 15.72
CA ALA A 41 -2.85 -20.20 14.84
C ALA A 41 -4.25 -19.68 15.14
N GLU A 42 -5.12 -19.68 14.13
CA GLU A 42 -6.55 -19.55 14.34
C GLU A 42 -7.17 -20.95 14.52
N LEU A 43 -8.05 -21.09 15.50
CA LEU A 43 -8.77 -22.35 15.68
C LEU A 43 -9.92 -22.43 14.67
N SER A 44 -9.87 -23.44 13.78
CA SER A 44 -10.86 -23.61 12.72
C SER A 44 -12.20 -24.09 13.27
N ILE A 45 -13.24 -24.06 12.44
CA ILE A 45 -14.56 -24.58 12.77
C ILE A 45 -14.48 -26.07 13.11
N GLU A 46 -13.81 -26.88 12.30
CA GLU A 46 -13.73 -28.34 12.47
C GLU A 46 -13.02 -28.71 13.77
N HIS A 47 -11.91 -28.01 14.07
CA HIS A 47 -11.18 -28.22 15.31
C HIS A 47 -11.93 -27.70 16.53
N THR A 48 -12.64 -26.57 16.41
CA THR A 48 -13.57 -26.06 17.43
C THR A 48 -14.59 -27.13 17.79
N GLU A 49 -15.30 -27.68 16.80
CA GLU A 49 -16.33 -28.70 17.05
C GLU A 49 -15.74 -29.99 17.62
N THR A 50 -14.59 -30.42 17.10
CA THR A 50 -13.89 -31.62 17.56
C THR A 50 -13.49 -31.51 19.04
N ILE A 51 -12.93 -30.37 19.45
CA ILE A 51 -12.53 -30.14 20.85
C ILE A 51 -13.76 -30.00 21.74
N TYR A 52 -14.77 -29.25 21.28
CA TYR A 52 -16.01 -29.01 22.01
C TYR A 52 -16.69 -30.32 22.40
N LEU A 53 -16.88 -31.24 21.44
CA LEU A 53 -17.54 -32.53 21.64
C LEU A 53 -16.81 -33.46 22.62
N ARG A 54 -15.51 -33.25 22.87
CA ARG A 54 -14.72 -34.03 23.84
C ARG A 54 -14.89 -33.55 25.29
N GLY A 55 -15.56 -32.42 25.51
CA GLY A 55 -15.90 -31.87 26.82
C GLY A 55 -14.79 -31.06 27.50
N GLU A 56 -15.13 -30.41 28.62
CA GLU A 56 -14.30 -29.38 29.26
C GLU A 56 -12.88 -29.84 29.66
N ALA A 57 -12.74 -31.09 30.12
CA ALA A 57 -11.43 -31.67 30.44
C ALA A 57 -10.52 -31.73 29.20
N ALA A 58 -11.09 -32.00 28.02
CA ALA A 58 -10.34 -31.99 26.77
C ALA A 58 -9.96 -30.58 26.32
N TRP A 59 -10.78 -29.56 26.62
CA TRP A 59 -10.45 -28.16 26.32
C TRP A 59 -9.20 -27.72 27.08
N ARG A 60 -9.18 -27.98 28.39
CA ARG A 60 -8.02 -27.70 29.25
C ARG A 60 -6.80 -28.50 28.80
N LYS A 61 -7.00 -29.78 28.43
CA LYS A 61 -5.90 -30.60 27.94
C LYS A 61 -5.33 -30.10 26.62
N PHE A 62 -6.18 -29.66 25.70
CA PHE A 62 -5.74 -29.07 24.44
C PHE A 62 -4.97 -27.77 24.66
N ARG A 63 -5.42 -26.92 25.59
CA ARG A 63 -4.68 -25.72 25.99
C ARG A 63 -3.28 -26.05 26.50
N GLU A 64 -3.14 -27.03 27.40
CA GLU A 64 -1.83 -27.48 27.88
C GLU A 64 -0.93 -27.96 26.75
N LEU A 65 -1.47 -28.74 25.80
CA LEU A 65 -0.71 -29.24 24.65
C LEU A 65 -0.26 -28.10 23.74
N ALA A 66 -1.11 -27.10 23.51
CA ALA A 66 -0.78 -25.91 22.74
C ALA A 66 0.35 -25.10 23.42
N ASP A 67 0.27 -24.89 24.73
CA ASP A 67 1.30 -24.20 25.51
C ASP A 67 2.64 -24.96 25.48
N GLN A 68 2.62 -26.29 25.61
CA GLN A 68 3.82 -27.14 25.47
C GLN A 68 4.40 -27.13 24.05
N ALA A 69 3.54 -26.97 23.04
CA ALA A 69 3.97 -26.83 21.65
C ALA A 69 4.54 -25.43 21.36
N GLY A 70 4.27 -24.43 22.21
CA GLY A 70 4.61 -23.04 21.98
C GLY A 70 3.69 -22.35 20.97
N ILE A 71 2.46 -22.84 20.82
CA ILE A 71 1.45 -22.30 19.89
C ILE A 71 0.33 -21.65 20.67
N ARG A 72 -0.02 -20.40 20.31
CA ARG A 72 -1.15 -19.68 20.89
C ARG A 72 -2.29 -19.51 19.90
N PHE A 73 -3.50 -19.80 20.36
CA PHE A 73 -4.74 -19.49 19.66
C PHE A 73 -5.32 -18.21 20.25
N LEU A 74 -5.32 -17.12 19.48
CA LEU A 74 -5.88 -15.82 19.92
C LEU A 74 -7.17 -15.47 19.18
N GLN A 75 -7.42 -16.13 18.05
CA GLN A 75 -8.58 -15.99 17.17
C GLN A 75 -9.18 -17.38 16.91
N ALA A 76 -10.50 -17.45 16.75
CA ALA A 76 -11.19 -18.65 16.33
C ALA A 76 -12.48 -18.33 15.59
N HIS A 77 -12.83 -19.18 14.63
CA HIS A 77 -14.06 -19.06 13.88
C HIS A 77 -15.19 -19.87 14.51
N LEU A 78 -16.30 -19.20 14.87
CA LEU A 78 -17.49 -19.86 15.41
C LEU A 78 -18.18 -20.71 14.34
N PRO A 79 -18.76 -21.88 14.67
CA PRO A 79 -19.36 -22.74 13.65
C PRO A 79 -20.53 -22.10 12.89
N GLN A 80 -20.37 -21.97 11.57
CA GLN A 80 -21.28 -21.25 10.66
C GLN A 80 -22.73 -21.76 10.66
N ARG A 81 -22.95 -23.04 10.99
CA ARG A 81 -24.30 -23.62 11.10
C ARG A 81 -25.21 -22.93 12.13
N ASN A 82 -24.63 -22.16 13.06
CA ASN A 82 -25.34 -21.40 14.08
C ASN A 82 -25.65 -19.96 13.62
N SER A 83 -26.30 -19.80 12.46
CA SER A 83 -26.66 -18.47 11.92
C SER A 83 -27.48 -17.63 12.92
N LEU A 84 -27.08 -16.36 13.08
CA LEU A 84 -27.72 -15.38 13.95
C LEU A 84 -29.06 -14.85 13.41
N CYS A 85 -29.36 -15.09 12.13
CA CYS A 85 -30.44 -14.45 11.39
C CYS A 85 -31.68 -15.36 11.16
N THR A 86 -31.89 -16.37 11.99
CA THR A 86 -33.09 -17.24 11.87
C THR A 86 -34.34 -16.60 12.47
N GLU A 87 -35.49 -16.80 11.81
CA GLU A 87 -36.81 -16.40 12.32
C GLU A 87 -37.35 -17.34 13.39
N ASP A 88 -36.99 -18.63 13.32
CA ASP A 88 -37.43 -19.65 14.28
C ASP A 88 -36.81 -19.35 15.65
N GLU A 89 -37.66 -18.97 16.59
CA GLU A 89 -37.24 -18.50 17.91
C GLU A 89 -36.60 -19.60 18.77
N GLU A 90 -37.07 -20.85 18.66
CA GLU A 90 -36.50 -21.96 19.43
C GLU A 90 -35.15 -22.38 18.84
N LEU A 91 -35.06 -22.42 17.51
CA LEU A 91 -33.78 -22.65 16.81
C LEU A 91 -32.79 -21.52 17.10
N ARG A 92 -33.25 -20.26 17.15
CA ARG A 92 -32.42 -19.10 17.50
C ARG A 92 -31.84 -19.25 18.90
N LYS A 93 -32.66 -19.52 19.92
CA LYS A 93 -32.21 -19.70 21.31
C LYS A 93 -31.19 -20.83 21.41
N SER A 94 -31.47 -21.98 20.79
CA SER A 94 -30.54 -23.13 20.79
C SER A 94 -29.20 -22.80 20.12
N ARG A 95 -29.22 -22.08 18.98
CA ARG A 95 -27.99 -21.62 18.30
C ARG A 95 -27.20 -20.64 19.16
N LEU A 96 -27.87 -19.68 19.80
CA LEU A 96 -27.19 -18.74 20.69
C LEU A 96 -26.59 -19.41 21.91
N GLU A 97 -27.27 -20.40 22.50
CA GLU A 97 -26.71 -21.21 23.59
C GLU A 97 -25.45 -21.96 23.14
N ASN A 98 -25.47 -22.58 21.95
CA ASN A 98 -24.27 -23.21 21.38
C ASN A 98 -23.13 -22.21 21.19
N LEU A 99 -23.40 -21.05 20.61
CA LEU A 99 -22.39 -19.99 20.41
C LEU A 99 -21.80 -19.50 21.73
N ARG A 100 -22.62 -19.33 22.78
CA ARG A 100 -22.15 -18.99 24.13
C ARG A 100 -21.22 -20.09 24.69
N ASN A 101 -21.58 -21.35 24.52
CA ASN A 101 -20.75 -22.46 25.01
C ASN A 101 -19.41 -22.57 24.26
N TYR A 102 -19.39 -22.30 22.94
CA TYR A 102 -18.13 -22.15 22.20
C TYR A 102 -17.30 -20.99 22.71
N CYS A 103 -17.93 -19.85 23.01
CA CYS A 103 -17.27 -18.69 23.61
C CYS A 103 -16.63 -19.03 24.98
N VAL A 104 -17.31 -19.80 25.83
CA VAL A 104 -16.74 -20.28 27.10
C VAL A 104 -15.52 -21.17 26.84
N MET A 105 -15.60 -22.11 25.90
CA MET A 105 -14.46 -22.94 25.50
C MET A 105 -13.30 -22.07 24.98
N TYR A 106 -13.56 -21.09 24.12
CA TYR A 106 -12.56 -20.17 23.59
C TYR A 106 -11.85 -19.40 24.71
N HIS A 107 -12.59 -18.92 25.70
CA HIS A 107 -12.00 -18.28 26.88
C HIS A 107 -11.07 -19.22 27.64
N VAL A 108 -11.44 -20.50 27.85
CA VAL A 108 -10.56 -21.52 28.45
C VAL A 108 -9.29 -21.74 27.62
N LEU A 109 -9.40 -21.69 26.29
CA LEU A 109 -8.26 -21.79 25.38
C LEU A 109 -7.44 -20.50 25.27
N GLY A 110 -7.89 -19.39 25.87
CA GLY A 110 -7.26 -18.06 25.82
C GLY A 110 -7.44 -17.31 24.51
N ILE A 111 -8.44 -17.71 23.72
CA ILE A 111 -8.87 -16.99 22.53
C ILE A 111 -9.62 -15.73 22.96
N THR A 112 -9.37 -14.62 22.27
CA THR A 112 -9.96 -13.30 22.59
C THR A 112 -10.74 -12.70 21.43
N ALA A 113 -10.53 -13.18 20.20
CA ALA A 113 -11.31 -12.80 19.03
C ALA A 113 -12.14 -14.00 18.54
N ALA A 114 -13.46 -13.91 18.64
CA ALA A 114 -14.39 -14.92 18.11
C ALA A 114 -15.02 -14.39 16.83
N VAL A 115 -14.67 -14.97 15.68
CA VAL A 115 -15.18 -14.57 14.37
C VAL A 115 -16.55 -15.21 14.12
N VAL A 116 -17.50 -14.43 13.61
CA VAL A 116 -18.88 -14.88 13.38
C VAL A 116 -19.42 -14.35 12.05
N HIS A 117 -20.12 -15.24 11.34
CA HIS A 117 -20.99 -14.86 10.23
C HIS A 117 -22.34 -14.39 10.78
N CYS A 118 -22.78 -13.19 10.43
CA CYS A 118 -24.13 -12.73 10.81
C CYS A 118 -25.25 -13.57 10.16
N GLY A 119 -24.96 -14.15 8.98
CA GLY A 119 -25.91 -14.94 8.18
C GLY A 119 -27.09 -14.12 7.67
N GLY A 120 -28.06 -14.76 7.04
CA GLY A 120 -29.19 -14.05 6.38
C GLY A 120 -28.97 -13.81 4.90
N ASP A 121 -27.84 -14.25 4.35
CA ASP A 121 -27.45 -14.06 2.94
C ASP A 121 -28.44 -14.76 2.01
N PHE A 122 -28.95 -15.93 2.43
CA PHE A 122 -30.04 -16.59 1.72
C PHE A 122 -31.31 -15.74 1.67
N ALA A 123 -31.69 -15.09 2.77
CA ALA A 123 -32.88 -14.23 2.81
C ALA A 123 -32.72 -13.00 1.91
N LEU A 124 -31.56 -12.35 1.96
CA LEU A 124 -31.20 -11.23 1.08
C LEU A 124 -31.23 -11.64 -0.40
N ALA A 125 -30.64 -12.79 -0.73
CA ALA A 125 -30.65 -13.32 -2.10
C ALA A 125 -32.05 -13.66 -2.62
N HIS A 126 -33.03 -13.89 -1.73
CA HIS A 126 -34.43 -14.14 -2.07
C HIS A 126 -35.31 -12.88 -1.93
N GLY A 127 -34.70 -11.69 -1.83
CA GLY A 127 -35.39 -10.41 -1.88
C GLY A 127 -36.05 -9.98 -0.57
N GLU A 128 -35.66 -10.57 0.56
CA GLU A 128 -36.10 -10.07 1.86
C GLU A 128 -35.52 -8.67 2.14
N ASP A 129 -36.31 -7.81 2.79
CA ASP A 129 -35.92 -6.45 3.15
C ASP A 129 -34.64 -6.45 4.04
N PRO A 130 -33.56 -5.76 3.63
CA PRO A 130 -32.32 -5.72 4.40
C PRO A 130 -32.49 -5.21 5.84
N ALA A 131 -33.42 -4.27 6.08
CA ALA A 131 -33.66 -3.77 7.43
C ALA A 131 -34.31 -4.85 8.34
N THR A 132 -35.11 -5.74 7.76
CA THR A 132 -35.71 -6.88 8.47
C THR A 132 -34.66 -7.93 8.83
N VAL A 133 -33.81 -8.29 7.87
CA VAL A 133 -32.65 -9.18 8.10
C VAL A 133 -31.75 -8.61 9.20
N ARG A 134 -31.44 -7.31 9.13
CA ARG A 134 -30.59 -6.63 10.11
C ARG A 134 -31.19 -6.63 11.52
N LYS A 135 -32.49 -6.36 11.67
CA LYS A 135 -33.17 -6.44 12.99
C LYS A 135 -33.02 -7.83 13.62
N ARG A 136 -33.06 -8.90 12.82
CA ARG A 136 -32.84 -10.27 13.32
C ARG A 136 -31.39 -10.48 13.76
N ARG A 137 -30.43 -10.04 12.95
CA ARG A 137 -28.99 -10.07 13.28
C ARG A 137 -28.73 -9.34 14.61
N VAL A 138 -29.17 -8.08 14.72
CA VAL A 138 -28.97 -7.20 15.89
C VAL A 138 -29.61 -7.78 17.15
N ARG A 139 -30.83 -8.33 17.06
CA ARG A 139 -31.48 -9.01 18.19
C ARG A 139 -30.59 -10.11 18.77
N SER A 140 -30.09 -10.98 17.90
CA SER A 140 -29.23 -12.11 18.29
C SER A 140 -27.86 -11.65 18.79
N LEU A 141 -27.26 -10.66 18.14
CA LEU A 141 -25.99 -10.06 18.54
C LEU A 141 -26.06 -9.44 19.94
N LEU A 142 -27.05 -8.59 20.21
CA LEU A 142 -27.23 -7.97 21.52
C LEU A 142 -27.41 -9.00 22.64
N GLU A 143 -28.08 -10.12 22.35
CA GLU A 143 -28.24 -11.20 23.32
C GLU A 143 -26.92 -11.94 23.58
N LEU A 144 -26.16 -12.26 22.53
CA LEU A 144 -24.87 -12.94 22.64
C LEU A 144 -23.81 -12.05 23.32
N LEU A 145 -23.76 -10.76 22.99
CA LEU A 145 -22.80 -9.79 23.50
C LEU A 145 -22.88 -9.58 25.02
N ARG A 146 -24.06 -9.77 25.63
CA ARG A 146 -24.25 -9.66 27.08
C ARG A 146 -23.56 -10.78 27.87
N ASP A 147 -23.40 -11.94 27.24
CA ASP A 147 -22.95 -13.16 27.90
C ASP A 147 -21.53 -13.56 27.46
N LEU A 148 -20.81 -12.69 26.76
CA LEU A 148 -19.43 -12.97 26.37
C LEU A 148 -18.52 -12.98 27.60
N PRO A 149 -17.63 -13.98 27.72
CA PRO A 149 -16.52 -13.94 28.67
C PRO A 149 -15.73 -12.63 28.61
N GLU A 150 -15.25 -12.18 29.77
CA GLU A 150 -14.46 -10.95 29.90
C GLU A 150 -13.21 -10.99 29.00
N GLY A 151 -12.93 -9.86 28.35
CA GLY A 151 -11.79 -9.71 27.44
C GLY A 151 -11.98 -10.31 26.05
N MET A 152 -13.11 -10.96 25.76
CA MET A 152 -13.41 -11.46 24.43
C MET A 152 -14.18 -10.45 23.59
N THR A 153 -13.88 -10.41 22.30
CA THR A 153 -14.57 -9.61 21.29
C THR A 153 -15.19 -10.51 20.24
N LEU A 154 -16.46 -10.29 19.94
CA LEU A 154 -17.11 -10.87 18.77
C LEU A 154 -16.73 -10.05 17.54
N CYS A 155 -16.24 -10.70 16.50
CA CYS A 155 -15.73 -10.06 15.28
C CYS A 155 -16.64 -10.42 14.11
N LEU A 156 -17.34 -9.43 13.56
CA LEU A 156 -18.25 -9.64 12.42
C LEU A 156 -17.42 -9.69 11.13
N GLU A 157 -17.47 -10.82 10.45
CA GLU A 157 -16.82 -11.01 9.16
C GLU A 157 -17.66 -10.43 8.02
N ASN A 158 -17.03 -9.75 7.08
CA ASN A 158 -17.64 -9.39 5.81
C ASN A 158 -17.75 -10.64 4.93
N LEU A 159 -18.96 -10.98 4.50
CA LEU A 159 -19.20 -12.08 3.58
C LEU A 159 -19.14 -11.60 2.12
N PRO A 160 -19.04 -12.51 1.14
CA PRO A 160 -19.18 -12.13 -0.27
C PRO A 160 -20.48 -11.35 -0.50
N GLY A 161 -20.36 -10.11 -1.00
CA GLY A 161 -21.47 -9.18 -1.18
C GLY A 161 -21.60 -8.10 -0.10
N ASP A 162 -20.95 -8.26 1.06
CA ASP A 162 -20.98 -7.25 2.13
C ASP A 162 -19.93 -6.15 1.90
N THR A 163 -20.37 -4.90 1.87
CA THR A 163 -19.49 -3.73 1.93
C THR A 163 -19.11 -3.38 3.37
N PHE A 164 -18.20 -2.41 3.56
CA PHE A 164 -17.91 -1.88 4.88
C PHE A 164 -19.17 -1.36 5.58
N GLU A 165 -19.99 -0.60 4.84
CA GLU A 165 -21.20 0.02 5.35
C GLU A 165 -22.25 -1.02 5.77
N ASP A 166 -22.31 -2.18 5.10
CA ASP A 166 -23.22 -3.28 5.46
C ASP A 166 -22.85 -3.90 6.81
N VAL A 167 -21.55 -4.15 7.05
CA VAL A 167 -21.06 -4.68 8.33
C VAL A 167 -21.21 -3.61 9.41
N GLU A 168 -20.80 -2.37 9.14
CA GLU A 168 -20.87 -1.23 10.06
C GLU A 168 -22.30 -0.97 10.56
N ALA A 169 -23.31 -1.11 9.69
CA ALA A 169 -24.71 -0.93 10.09
C ALA A 169 -25.12 -1.87 11.25
N ASN A 170 -24.63 -3.12 11.28
CA ASN A 170 -24.89 -4.03 12.39
C ASN A 170 -24.23 -3.55 13.69
N LEU A 171 -23.00 -3.02 13.62
CA LEU A 171 -22.29 -2.50 14.78
C LEU A 171 -22.98 -1.26 15.35
N ILE A 172 -23.37 -0.32 14.47
CA ILE A 172 -24.08 0.91 14.85
C ILE A 172 -25.41 0.57 15.52
N GLU A 173 -26.22 -0.33 14.95
CA GLU A 173 -27.50 -0.73 15.53
C GLU A 173 -27.37 -1.50 16.86
N CYS A 174 -26.23 -2.16 17.08
CA CYS A 174 -25.89 -2.72 18.40
C CYS A 174 -25.39 -1.67 19.41
N GLY A 175 -25.24 -0.40 19.01
CA GLY A 175 -24.72 0.67 19.87
C GLY A 175 -23.20 0.73 19.96
N ASN A 176 -22.48 0.13 19.00
CA ASN A 176 -21.01 0.11 18.93
C ASN A 176 -20.26 -0.36 20.19
N PRO A 177 -20.70 -1.44 20.88
CA PRO A 177 -20.10 -1.85 22.15
C PRO A 177 -18.62 -2.23 21.98
N GLU A 178 -17.84 -2.13 23.07
CA GLU A 178 -16.39 -2.37 23.02
C GLU A 178 -16.02 -3.81 22.63
N ASN A 179 -16.83 -4.78 23.04
CA ASN A 179 -16.68 -6.21 22.76
C ASN A 179 -17.28 -6.65 21.41
N LEU A 180 -17.55 -5.70 20.51
CA LEU A 180 -17.93 -5.95 19.12
C LEU A 180 -16.99 -5.20 18.16
N GLY A 181 -16.43 -5.94 17.20
CA GLY A 181 -15.49 -5.43 16.21
C GLY A 181 -15.68 -6.06 14.84
N TYR A 182 -14.79 -5.69 13.92
CA TYR A 182 -14.73 -6.21 12.56
C TYR A 182 -13.75 -7.38 12.47
N CYS A 183 -14.13 -8.42 11.74
CA CYS A 183 -13.20 -9.30 11.03
C CYS A 183 -13.18 -8.84 9.57
N LEU A 184 -12.02 -8.49 9.03
CA LEU A 184 -11.88 -8.28 7.59
C LEU A 184 -11.42 -9.58 6.94
N ASP A 185 -12.26 -10.16 6.10
CA ASP A 185 -11.81 -11.09 5.07
C ASP A 185 -11.41 -10.31 3.81
N THR A 186 -10.12 -10.40 3.46
CA THR A 186 -9.57 -9.63 2.34
C THR A 186 -10.07 -10.07 0.98
N GLY A 187 -10.35 -11.37 0.81
CA GLY A 187 -10.75 -11.92 -0.48
C GLY A 187 -12.25 -11.82 -0.73
N HIS A 188 -13.10 -12.02 0.28
CA HIS A 188 -14.53 -11.72 0.21
C HIS A 188 -14.77 -10.26 -0.22
N LEU A 189 -14.02 -9.31 0.36
CA LEU A 189 -14.11 -7.92 -0.04
C LEU A 189 -13.62 -7.70 -1.48
N HIS A 190 -12.62 -8.47 -1.93
CA HIS A 190 -12.05 -8.30 -3.27
C HIS A 190 -13.03 -8.66 -4.40
N ILE A 191 -13.92 -9.61 -4.15
CA ILE A 191 -14.98 -10.01 -5.08
C ILE A 191 -16.27 -9.17 -4.90
N THR A 192 -16.26 -8.20 -3.97
CA THR A 192 -17.40 -7.34 -3.65
C THR A 192 -17.14 -5.90 -4.09
N PRO A 193 -17.70 -5.44 -5.24
CA PRO A 193 -17.50 -4.07 -5.70
C PRO A 193 -18.26 -3.04 -4.82
N PRO A 194 -17.67 -1.86 -4.53
CA PRO A 194 -16.29 -1.46 -4.84
C PRO A 194 -15.27 -2.08 -3.86
N ALA A 195 -14.31 -2.84 -4.40
CA ALA A 195 -13.28 -3.48 -3.60
C ALA A 195 -12.16 -2.48 -3.21
N ASN A 196 -12.03 -2.19 -1.91
CA ASN A 196 -10.92 -1.40 -1.37
C ASN A 196 -10.59 -1.79 0.08
N GLN A 197 -9.74 -2.80 0.25
CA GLN A 197 -9.30 -3.30 1.54
C GLN A 197 -8.59 -2.23 2.36
N GLY A 198 -7.76 -1.39 1.72
CA GLY A 198 -7.05 -0.32 2.41
C GLY A 198 -7.98 0.72 3.02
N ASP A 199 -9.07 1.09 2.34
CA ASP A 199 -10.10 1.99 2.88
C ASP A 199 -10.90 1.32 4.00
N TYR A 200 -11.32 0.05 3.82
CA TYR A 200 -12.01 -0.73 4.84
C TYR A 200 -11.21 -0.76 6.16
N ILE A 201 -9.91 -1.06 6.08
CA ILE A 201 -9.02 -1.12 7.26
C ILE A 201 -8.96 0.24 7.96
N ARG A 202 -8.81 1.34 7.22
CA ARG A 202 -8.75 2.70 7.77
C ARG A 202 -10.05 3.09 8.46
N LYS A 203 -11.20 2.78 7.85
CA LYS A 203 -12.52 3.02 8.42
C LYS A 203 -12.76 2.20 9.69
N ALA A 204 -12.41 0.91 9.68
CA ALA A 204 -12.54 0.02 10.83
C ALA A 204 -11.62 0.44 12.00
N GLY A 205 -10.42 0.95 11.70
CA GLY A 205 -9.49 1.51 12.69
C GLY A 205 -9.21 0.54 13.85
N LYS A 206 -9.35 1.03 15.09
CA LYS A 206 -9.12 0.25 16.32
C LYS A 206 -10.17 -0.84 16.58
N LYS A 207 -11.31 -0.82 15.87
CA LYS A 207 -12.34 -1.86 15.94
C LYS A 207 -12.07 -3.01 14.98
N LEU A 208 -11.06 -2.95 14.11
CA LEU A 208 -10.55 -4.12 13.40
C LEU A 208 -9.86 -5.05 14.41
N LYS A 209 -10.50 -6.18 14.73
CA LYS A 209 -10.05 -7.11 15.80
C LYS A 209 -9.54 -8.44 15.28
N ALA A 210 -10.00 -8.84 14.10
CA ALA A 210 -9.60 -10.04 13.39
C ALA A 210 -9.40 -9.70 11.91
N ILE A 211 -8.57 -10.48 11.23
CA ILE A 211 -8.48 -10.48 9.78
C ILE A 211 -8.33 -11.92 9.30
N HIS A 212 -8.97 -12.24 8.18
CA HIS A 212 -8.73 -13.41 7.37
C HIS A 212 -8.04 -12.95 6.08
N ILE A 213 -6.87 -13.51 5.84
CA ILE A 213 -5.96 -13.06 4.79
C ILE A 213 -5.87 -14.15 3.74
N HIS A 214 -6.42 -13.85 2.58
CA HIS A 214 -6.18 -14.59 1.35
C HIS A 214 -6.41 -13.68 0.13
N ASP A 215 -5.94 -14.14 -1.02
CA ASP A 215 -6.05 -13.45 -2.29
C ASP A 215 -7.00 -14.19 -3.23
N ASN A 216 -7.45 -13.50 -4.26
CA ASN A 216 -8.17 -14.08 -5.37
C ASN A 216 -8.08 -13.21 -6.63
N VAL A 217 -8.74 -13.63 -7.70
CA VAL A 217 -8.61 -13.01 -9.02
C VAL A 217 -9.56 -11.82 -9.24
N GLY A 218 -10.28 -11.39 -8.20
CA GLY A 218 -11.38 -10.43 -8.31
C GLY A 218 -12.60 -11.04 -9.02
N PRO A 219 -13.58 -10.25 -9.45
CA PRO A 219 -14.87 -10.74 -9.98
C PRO A 219 -14.80 -11.32 -11.40
N LEU A 220 -13.65 -11.85 -11.84
CA LEU A 220 -13.43 -12.35 -13.21
C LEU A 220 -14.37 -13.50 -13.61
N PHE A 221 -14.84 -14.30 -12.65
CA PHE A 221 -15.82 -15.35 -12.88
C PHE A 221 -17.15 -14.96 -12.22
N SER A 222 -17.92 -14.09 -12.88
CA SER A 222 -19.27 -13.72 -12.42
C SER A 222 -20.31 -14.70 -12.99
N GLY A 223 -20.73 -15.68 -12.19
CA GLY A 223 -21.98 -16.42 -12.39
C GLY A 223 -23.01 -16.02 -11.34
N PRO A 224 -24.31 -16.32 -11.51
CA PRO A 224 -25.26 -16.20 -10.41
C PRO A 224 -24.73 -17.00 -9.22
N VAL A 225 -24.80 -16.43 -8.00
CA VAL A 225 -24.38 -17.08 -6.74
C VAL A 225 -25.01 -18.47 -6.68
N ARG A 226 -24.24 -19.51 -7.03
CA ARG A 226 -24.71 -20.88 -7.04
C ARG A 226 -24.55 -21.41 -5.63
N GLN A 227 -25.57 -21.23 -4.81
CA GLN A 227 -25.57 -21.58 -3.38
C GLN A 227 -24.60 -20.70 -2.58
N ALA A 228 -25.07 -20.18 -1.45
CA ALA A 228 -24.45 -19.11 -0.65
C ALA A 228 -23.13 -19.50 0.07
N TYR A 229 -22.28 -20.35 -0.50
CA TYR A 229 -21.12 -20.91 0.21
C TYR A 229 -19.83 -21.03 -0.60
N TRP A 230 -19.74 -20.49 -1.81
CA TRP A 230 -18.46 -20.25 -2.50
C TRP A 230 -18.72 -19.45 -3.79
N ASP A 231 -18.18 -18.24 -3.90
CA ASP A 231 -18.04 -17.62 -5.22
C ASP A 231 -17.01 -18.44 -6.00
N THR A 232 -17.26 -18.71 -7.29
CA THR A 232 -16.25 -19.30 -8.17
C THR A 232 -14.93 -18.52 -8.17
N SER A 233 -14.98 -17.23 -7.86
CA SER A 233 -13.84 -16.33 -7.78
C SER A 233 -13.14 -16.38 -6.41
N ASP A 234 -13.74 -16.96 -5.38
CA ASP A 234 -13.15 -17.02 -4.04
C ASP A 234 -12.14 -18.17 -3.91
N LYS A 235 -10.89 -17.89 -4.27
CA LYS A 235 -9.87 -18.92 -4.47
C LYS A 235 -9.01 -19.23 -3.25
N HIS A 236 -9.10 -18.45 -2.16
CA HIS A 236 -8.24 -18.59 -0.98
C HIS A 236 -6.74 -18.76 -1.33
N LEU A 237 -6.25 -17.94 -2.26
CA LEU A 237 -4.85 -17.98 -2.71
C LEU A 237 -3.95 -17.33 -1.67
N PHE A 238 -2.67 -17.70 -1.68
CA PHE A 238 -1.68 -17.01 -0.87
C PHE A 238 -1.50 -15.54 -1.32
N PRO A 239 -1.48 -14.56 -0.41
CA PRO A 239 -1.26 -13.13 -0.67
C PRO A 239 -0.05 -12.78 -1.55
N GLY A 240 -0.24 -11.95 -2.57
CA GLY A 240 0.86 -11.23 -3.25
C GLY A 240 1.69 -12.06 -4.24
N PHE A 241 1.22 -13.25 -4.65
CA PHE A 241 1.89 -14.09 -5.63
C PHE A 241 0.90 -14.67 -6.66
N PHE A 242 1.40 -14.93 -7.87
CA PHE A 242 0.66 -15.52 -8.99
C PHE A 242 -0.54 -14.67 -9.46
N TYR A 243 -1.73 -15.27 -9.58
CA TYR A 243 -2.93 -14.70 -10.18
C TYR A 243 -3.77 -13.84 -9.21
N GLY A 244 -3.36 -13.71 -7.95
CA GLY A 244 -3.99 -12.80 -7.00
C GLY A 244 -3.95 -11.35 -7.48
N SER A 245 -5.02 -10.58 -7.24
CA SER A 245 -5.14 -9.20 -7.72
C SER A 245 -5.46 -8.19 -6.62
N ILE A 246 -5.41 -8.58 -5.35
CA ILE A 246 -5.49 -7.63 -4.22
C ILE A 246 -4.25 -6.73 -4.19
N ASN A 247 -4.47 -5.43 -3.98
CA ASN A 247 -3.38 -4.48 -3.77
C ASN A 247 -2.80 -4.59 -2.34
N TRP A 248 -1.95 -5.59 -2.12
CA TRP A 248 -1.33 -5.84 -0.82
C TRP A 248 -0.54 -4.66 -0.27
N ASN A 249 0.07 -3.84 -1.13
CA ASN A 249 0.75 -2.63 -0.68
C ASN A 249 -0.20 -1.71 0.13
N THR A 250 -1.44 -1.53 -0.35
CA THR A 250 -2.44 -0.73 0.35
C THR A 250 -2.92 -1.37 1.65
N VAL A 251 -3.06 -2.69 1.67
CA VAL A 251 -3.45 -3.47 2.86
C VAL A 251 -2.38 -3.35 3.96
N LEU A 252 -1.13 -3.67 3.63
CA LEU A 252 0.00 -3.61 4.57
C LEU A 252 0.19 -2.20 5.14
N THR A 253 0.06 -1.19 4.29
CA THR A 253 0.15 0.21 4.70
C THR A 253 -0.99 0.57 5.65
N ALA A 254 -2.23 0.24 5.31
CA ALA A 254 -3.39 0.56 6.14
C ALA A 254 -3.34 -0.15 7.51
N LEU A 255 -2.93 -1.43 7.56
CA LEU A 255 -2.78 -2.17 8.82
C LEU A 255 -1.76 -1.51 9.76
N ARG A 256 -0.65 -0.98 9.21
CA ARG A 256 0.34 -0.22 9.98
C ARG A 256 -0.20 1.12 10.46
N GLU A 257 -0.89 1.86 9.58
CA GLU A 257 -1.49 3.16 9.92
C GLU A 257 -2.48 3.06 11.09
N VAL A 258 -3.30 2.00 11.13
CA VAL A 258 -4.27 1.79 12.22
C VAL A 258 -3.67 1.10 13.45
N GLY A 259 -2.41 0.67 13.37
CA GLY A 259 -1.72 -0.03 14.46
C GLY A 259 -2.33 -1.39 14.78
N TYR A 260 -2.75 -2.16 13.76
CA TYR A 260 -3.38 -3.47 13.96
C TYR A 260 -2.46 -4.43 14.72
N SER A 261 -2.96 -5.00 15.81
CA SER A 261 -2.19 -5.85 16.73
C SER A 261 -2.75 -7.27 16.89
N GLY A 262 -3.77 -7.62 16.10
CA GLY A 262 -4.38 -8.94 16.09
C GLY A 262 -3.52 -9.98 15.34
N LEU A 263 -4.09 -11.15 15.09
CA LEU A 263 -3.43 -12.16 14.27
C LEU A 263 -3.48 -11.74 12.80
N TRP A 264 -2.39 -12.00 12.08
CA TRP A 264 -2.35 -11.91 10.63
C TRP A 264 -2.65 -13.30 10.09
N ASN A 265 -3.94 -13.67 10.13
CA ASN A 265 -4.37 -15.04 9.90
C ASN A 265 -4.49 -15.35 8.42
N LEU A 266 -3.66 -16.26 7.93
CA LEU A 266 -3.79 -16.83 6.60
C LEU A 266 -4.97 -17.81 6.57
N GLU A 267 -6.01 -17.49 5.81
CA GLU A 267 -7.13 -18.39 5.55
C GLU A 267 -6.99 -18.97 4.13
N ILE A 268 -6.05 -19.89 4.00
CA ILE A 268 -5.62 -20.44 2.71
C ILE A 268 -5.95 -21.94 2.67
N ALA A 269 -6.75 -22.34 1.68
CA ALA A 269 -7.24 -23.70 1.54
C ALA A 269 -6.75 -24.39 0.25
N ALA A 270 -6.36 -23.60 -0.76
CA ALA A 270 -6.03 -24.10 -2.10
C ALA A 270 -4.89 -25.15 -2.10
N ASP A 271 -3.93 -25.01 -1.21
CA ASP A 271 -2.72 -25.85 -1.16
C ASP A 271 -2.83 -27.07 -0.20
N TYR A 272 -4.03 -27.35 0.34
CA TYR A 272 -4.23 -28.41 1.35
C TYR A 272 -5.28 -29.47 1.00
N GLY A 273 -5.82 -29.43 -0.22
CA GLY A 273 -6.86 -30.35 -0.71
C GLY A 273 -6.46 -31.83 -0.74
N SER A 274 -7.46 -32.71 -0.86
CA SER A 274 -7.31 -34.17 -0.82
C SER A 274 -6.56 -34.78 -2.00
N GLY A 275 -6.36 -34.03 -3.10
CA GLY A 275 -5.62 -34.46 -4.29
C GLY A 275 -4.10 -34.29 -4.20
N ILE A 276 -3.57 -33.91 -3.04
CA ILE A 276 -2.18 -33.51 -2.84
C ILE A 276 -1.34 -34.66 -2.28
N PRO A 277 -0.05 -34.81 -2.68
CA PRO A 277 0.80 -35.91 -2.21
C PRO A 277 0.88 -36.03 -0.67
N PRO A 278 0.72 -37.24 -0.10
CA PRO A 278 0.55 -37.42 1.35
C PRO A 278 1.85 -37.32 2.17
N TYR A 279 3.04 -37.27 1.56
CA TYR A 279 4.33 -37.36 2.25
C TYR A 279 5.09 -36.02 2.29
N GLY A 280 5.11 -35.35 3.45
CA GLY A 280 5.95 -34.17 3.70
C GLY A 280 5.54 -32.90 2.94
N TYR A 281 4.65 -33.01 1.96
CA TYR A 281 4.21 -31.88 1.14
C TYR A 281 3.50 -30.82 1.99
N ARG A 282 2.59 -31.24 2.88
CA ARG A 282 1.85 -30.33 3.75
C ARG A 282 2.79 -29.57 4.69
N GLU A 283 3.76 -30.26 5.28
CA GLU A 283 4.80 -29.66 6.13
C GLU A 283 5.68 -28.66 5.35
N LEU A 284 6.07 -29.01 4.12
CA LEU A 284 6.79 -28.11 3.22
C LEU A 284 5.99 -26.85 2.89
N VAL A 285 4.72 -27.01 2.51
CA VAL A 285 3.83 -25.89 2.16
C VAL A 285 3.56 -24.99 3.37
N LEU A 286 3.30 -25.55 4.54
CA LEU A 286 3.15 -24.77 5.78
C LEU A 286 4.40 -23.92 6.06
N ARG A 287 5.60 -24.51 5.94
CA ARG A 287 6.86 -23.77 6.10
C ARG A 287 7.00 -22.66 5.05
N GLN A 288 6.68 -22.95 3.79
CA GLN A 288 6.71 -21.96 2.71
C GLN A 288 5.72 -20.81 2.96
N HIS A 289 4.50 -21.10 3.40
CA HIS A 289 3.52 -20.07 3.73
C HIS A 289 4.00 -19.17 4.88
N ARG A 290 4.56 -19.75 5.95
CA ARG A 290 5.16 -18.98 7.04
C ARG A 290 6.27 -18.06 6.52
N GLU A 291 7.24 -18.60 5.78
CA GLU A 291 8.40 -17.84 5.30
C GLU A 291 8.00 -16.74 4.31
N ARG A 292 7.05 -17.02 3.42
CA ARG A 292 6.50 -16.02 2.49
C ARG A 292 5.70 -14.95 3.22
N ALA A 293 4.95 -15.31 4.26
CA ALA A 293 4.22 -14.36 5.07
C ALA A 293 5.15 -13.49 5.92
N GLU A 294 6.23 -14.07 6.45
CA GLU A 294 7.30 -13.33 7.13
C GLU A 294 7.88 -12.27 6.20
N PHE A 295 8.20 -12.63 4.96
CA PHE A 295 8.67 -11.68 3.97
C PHE A 295 7.63 -10.61 3.64
N LEU A 296 6.41 -11.02 3.27
CA LEU A 296 5.36 -10.12 2.81
C LEU A 296 4.90 -9.14 3.90
N PHE A 297 4.62 -9.62 5.10
CA PHE A 297 4.05 -8.78 6.15
C PHE A 297 5.07 -7.81 6.76
N HIS A 298 6.36 -8.15 6.69
CA HIS A 298 7.46 -7.24 7.04
C HIS A 298 7.93 -6.38 5.86
N TYR A 299 7.37 -6.55 4.65
CA TYR A 299 7.72 -5.74 3.50
C TYR A 299 7.26 -4.29 3.71
N ASP A 300 8.22 -3.39 3.84
CA ASP A 300 7.97 -1.95 3.86
C ASP A 300 8.24 -1.38 2.47
N PRO A 301 7.20 -0.96 1.72
CA PRO A 301 7.38 -0.38 0.38
C PRO A 301 8.16 0.93 0.42
N GLU A 302 8.30 1.54 1.60
CA GLU A 302 9.05 2.78 1.78
C GLU A 302 10.52 2.54 2.16
N ALA A 303 10.92 1.29 2.45
CA ALA A 303 12.26 0.99 2.92
C ALA A 303 13.28 0.84 1.78
N PRO A 304 14.57 1.17 2.03
CA PRO A 304 15.66 0.81 1.14
C PRO A 304 15.68 -0.69 0.85
N VAL A 305 15.86 -1.04 -0.42
CA VAL A 305 16.06 -2.42 -0.84
C VAL A 305 17.53 -2.83 -0.67
N PRO A 306 17.85 -4.14 -0.63
CA PRO A 306 19.24 -4.58 -0.55
C PRO A 306 20.12 -3.95 -1.63
N GLY A 307 21.23 -3.35 -1.20
CA GLY A 307 22.18 -2.64 -2.07
C GLY A 307 21.95 -1.12 -2.13
N ASP A 308 20.81 -0.61 -1.66
CA ASP A 308 20.60 0.82 -1.55
C ASP A 308 21.25 1.40 -0.27
N PRO A 309 21.61 2.69 -0.26
CA PRO A 309 22.14 3.36 0.92
C PRO A 309 21.14 3.36 2.08
N VAL A 310 21.65 3.13 3.28
CA VAL A 310 20.90 3.25 4.53
C VAL A 310 21.20 4.62 5.13
N ASN A 311 20.30 5.57 4.91
CA ASN A 311 20.48 6.94 5.37
C ASN A 311 20.28 7.04 6.89
N ASP A 312 21.34 7.37 7.62
CA ASP A 312 21.27 7.68 9.05
C ASP A 312 20.97 9.17 9.25
N PHE A 313 19.72 9.48 9.62
CA PHE A 313 19.30 10.85 9.88
C PHE A 313 19.65 11.35 11.28
N SER A 314 20.09 10.48 12.20
CA SER A 314 20.42 10.89 13.58
C SER A 314 21.59 11.88 13.67
N ARG A 315 22.41 11.93 12.61
CA ARG A 315 23.51 12.90 12.46
C ARG A 315 23.07 14.32 12.08
N PHE A 316 21.83 14.50 11.64
CA PHE A 316 21.32 15.82 11.24
C PHE A 316 20.43 16.40 12.33
N GLN A 317 20.55 17.71 12.56
CA GLN A 317 19.76 18.42 13.56
C GLN A 317 18.40 18.84 12.97
N PRO A 318 17.26 18.44 13.57
CA PRO A 318 15.96 19.00 13.20
C PRO A 318 15.91 20.51 13.45
N ILE A 319 15.09 21.22 12.67
CA ILE A 319 14.87 22.66 12.81
C ILE A 319 13.41 22.88 13.17
N SER A 320 13.13 23.74 14.15
CA SER A 320 11.77 24.21 14.43
C SER A 320 11.80 25.69 14.79
N ARG A 321 11.34 26.51 13.85
CA ARG A 321 11.17 27.97 13.96
C ARG A 321 9.77 28.34 13.46
N LYS A 322 9.39 29.60 13.60
CA LYS A 322 8.05 30.11 13.26
C LYS A 322 7.65 29.86 11.79
N ASP A 323 8.62 29.95 10.91
CA ASP A 323 8.48 30.00 9.45
C ASP A 323 9.11 28.80 8.72
N LEU A 324 9.89 27.99 9.45
CA LEU A 324 10.59 26.83 8.93
C LEU A 324 10.63 25.70 9.96
N LYS A 325 10.23 24.51 9.53
CA LYS A 325 10.41 23.26 10.26
C LYS A 325 11.05 22.21 9.36
N LEU A 326 12.11 21.57 9.84
CA LEU A 326 12.79 20.45 9.19
C LEU A 326 12.79 19.26 10.15
N THR A 327 12.22 18.15 9.71
CA THR A 327 12.15 16.91 10.48
C THR A 327 12.48 15.70 9.63
N PHE A 328 12.88 14.62 10.28
CA PHE A 328 13.21 13.36 9.63
C PHE A 328 12.27 12.29 10.18
N ARG A 329 11.64 11.52 9.30
CA ARG A 329 10.75 10.43 9.70
C ARG A 329 11.04 9.20 8.85
N ARG A 330 11.39 8.10 9.51
CA ARG A 330 11.81 6.85 8.86
C ARG A 330 12.94 7.13 7.85
N TRP A 331 12.63 7.06 6.57
CA TRP A 331 13.55 7.16 5.45
C TRP A 331 13.50 8.52 4.73
N LYS A 332 12.67 9.47 5.20
CA LYS A 332 12.31 10.68 4.45
C LYS A 332 12.67 11.96 5.21
N ILE A 333 12.88 13.02 4.42
CA ILE A 333 13.17 14.38 4.88
C ILE A 333 11.92 15.23 4.67
N HIS A 334 11.44 15.88 5.73
CA HIS A 334 10.25 16.73 5.69
C HIS A 334 10.63 18.17 5.97
N ALA A 335 10.36 19.06 5.03
CA ALA A 335 10.49 20.50 5.19
C ALA A 335 9.11 21.16 5.13
N GLU A 336 8.85 22.07 6.07
CA GLU A 336 7.61 22.81 6.19
C GLU A 336 7.94 24.30 6.31
N PHE A 337 7.36 25.07 5.40
CA PHE A 337 7.39 26.52 5.34
C PHE A 337 6.00 27.07 5.61
N SER A 338 5.91 28.39 5.84
CA SER A 338 4.62 29.06 6.10
C SER A 338 3.53 28.77 5.05
N ARG A 339 3.91 28.49 3.80
CA ARG A 339 2.98 28.27 2.69
C ARG A 339 2.93 26.86 2.15
N TYR A 340 3.96 26.04 2.38
CA TYR A 340 4.03 24.73 1.77
C TYR A 340 4.80 23.73 2.63
N GLN A 341 4.48 22.46 2.42
CA GLN A 341 5.14 21.32 3.03
C GLN A 341 5.67 20.44 1.90
N VAL A 342 6.88 19.92 2.02
CA VAL A 342 7.50 19.05 1.03
C VAL A 342 8.21 17.88 1.71
N THR A 343 8.09 16.71 1.10
CA THR A 343 8.75 15.48 1.56
C THR A 343 9.68 14.96 0.48
N ALA A 344 10.99 14.96 0.76
CA ALA A 344 11.99 14.35 -0.09
C ALA A 344 12.23 12.88 0.32
N ASP A 345 12.30 12.01 -0.68
CA ASP A 345 12.38 10.56 -0.51
C ASP A 345 13.67 10.04 -1.18
N PRO A 346 14.78 9.93 -0.42
CA PRO A 346 16.04 9.42 -0.95
C PRO A 346 15.97 7.96 -1.37
N VAL A 347 15.04 7.17 -0.83
CA VAL A 347 14.92 5.73 -1.15
C VAL A 347 14.50 5.51 -2.59
N HIS A 348 13.67 6.40 -3.12
CA HIS A 348 13.10 6.28 -4.46
C HIS A 348 13.64 7.37 -5.40
N GLY A 349 14.96 7.41 -5.58
CA GLY A 349 15.61 8.32 -6.53
C GLY A 349 15.68 9.79 -6.10
N GLY A 350 15.53 10.09 -4.80
CA GLY A 350 15.55 11.48 -4.31
C GLY A 350 14.39 12.34 -4.80
N ARG A 351 13.26 11.71 -5.15
CA ARG A 351 12.02 12.37 -5.57
C ARG A 351 11.41 13.22 -4.47
N LEU A 352 10.48 14.11 -4.83
CA LEU A 352 9.52 14.63 -3.86
C LEU A 352 8.31 13.70 -3.85
N ALA A 353 8.06 13.05 -2.71
CA ALA A 353 6.98 12.07 -2.56
C ALA A 353 5.65 12.71 -2.17
N SER A 354 5.69 13.89 -1.56
CA SER A 354 4.52 14.73 -1.25
C SER A 354 4.96 16.18 -1.32
N TRP A 355 4.07 17.02 -1.83
CA TRP A 355 4.23 18.46 -1.87
C TRP A 355 2.86 19.12 -1.72
N LYS A 356 2.65 19.83 -0.62
CA LYS A 356 1.41 20.54 -0.33
C LYS A 356 1.65 22.03 -0.36
N ILE A 357 0.89 22.76 -1.15
CA ILE A 357 0.92 24.23 -1.19
C ILE A 357 -0.44 24.74 -0.69
N ASP A 358 -0.43 25.67 0.28
CA ASP A 358 -1.61 26.23 0.91
C ASP A 358 -2.60 25.13 1.40
N GLY A 359 -2.04 24.05 1.94
CA GLY A 359 -2.77 22.89 2.48
C GLY A 359 -3.25 21.85 1.45
N ARG A 360 -3.02 22.07 0.16
CA ARG A 360 -3.49 21.19 -0.92
C ARG A 360 -2.34 20.35 -1.48
N GLU A 361 -2.51 19.04 -1.55
CA GLU A 361 -1.55 18.13 -2.20
C GLU A 361 -1.51 18.42 -3.71
N ILE A 362 -0.31 18.65 -4.22
CA ILE A 362 -0.08 19.00 -5.62
C ILE A 362 0.53 17.85 -6.42
N LEU A 363 0.90 16.75 -5.77
CA LEU A 363 1.36 15.52 -6.41
C LEU A 363 0.28 14.44 -6.35
N PHE A 364 0.28 13.53 -7.31
CA PHE A 364 -0.68 12.43 -7.28
C PHE A 364 -0.39 11.51 -6.07
N PRO A 365 -1.38 11.28 -5.18
CA PRO A 365 -1.17 10.57 -3.94
C PRO A 365 -0.80 9.09 -4.18
N ASN A 366 -0.02 8.50 -3.27
CA ASN A 366 0.38 7.09 -3.30
C ASN A 366 1.11 6.62 -4.57
N SER A 367 1.64 7.55 -5.38
CA SER A 367 2.41 7.19 -6.55
C SER A 367 3.82 6.74 -6.21
N ALA A 368 4.37 5.82 -7.01
CA ALA A 368 5.78 5.43 -7.00
C ALA A 368 6.72 6.47 -7.67
N TYR A 369 6.17 7.55 -8.25
CA TYR A 369 6.95 8.50 -9.06
C TYR A 369 7.11 9.89 -8.42
N GLY A 370 6.04 10.55 -7.97
CA GLY A 370 6.14 11.90 -7.36
C GLY A 370 6.71 12.97 -8.31
N TRP A 371 7.53 13.89 -7.79
CA TRP A 371 8.09 15.02 -8.53
C TRP A 371 9.59 14.91 -8.75
N CYS A 372 10.04 15.20 -9.98
CA CYS A 372 11.44 15.27 -10.39
C CYS A 372 12.27 14.02 -10.09
N ILE A 373 11.80 12.82 -10.46
CA ILE A 373 12.73 11.69 -10.51
C ILE A 373 13.65 11.89 -11.71
N PRO A 374 14.99 11.90 -11.54
CA PRO A 374 15.89 11.89 -12.67
C PRO A 374 15.85 10.53 -13.37
N GLY A 375 16.04 10.54 -14.68
CA GLY A 375 16.11 9.29 -15.45
C GLY A 375 16.79 9.50 -16.78
N VAL A 376 17.13 8.38 -17.42
CA VAL A 376 17.58 8.37 -18.81
C VAL A 376 16.35 8.31 -19.73
N TRP A 377 16.40 9.08 -20.82
CA TRP A 377 15.40 9.06 -21.88
C TRP A 377 15.93 8.39 -23.15
N MET A 378 17.21 8.59 -23.47
CA MET A 378 17.86 8.03 -24.67
C MET A 378 19.18 7.33 -24.35
N PRO A 379 19.59 6.32 -25.16
CA PRO A 379 18.98 5.86 -26.43
C PRO A 379 17.62 5.14 -26.31
N ARG A 380 16.91 4.95 -27.44
CA ARG A 380 15.58 4.31 -27.53
C ARG A 380 15.57 2.95 -26.82
N ASN A 381 14.45 2.59 -26.19
CA ASN A 381 14.26 1.40 -25.33
C ASN A 381 14.95 1.44 -23.95
N LEU A 382 15.58 2.56 -23.57
CA LEU A 382 16.14 2.74 -22.23
C LEU A 382 15.35 3.65 -21.31
N ALA A 383 14.26 4.29 -21.74
CA ALA A 383 13.53 5.25 -20.93
C ALA A 383 13.22 4.69 -19.53
N ARG A 384 14.04 5.05 -18.54
CA ARG A 384 14.06 4.47 -17.20
C ARG A 384 14.25 5.58 -16.19
N LEU A 385 13.53 5.46 -15.09
CA LEU A 385 13.64 6.35 -13.96
C LEU A 385 14.64 5.75 -12.97
N TRP A 386 15.54 6.57 -12.47
CA TRP A 386 16.53 6.15 -11.50
C TRP A 386 15.91 6.13 -10.10
N GLN A 387 15.08 5.12 -9.84
CA GLN A 387 14.34 4.93 -8.59
C GLN A 387 15.15 4.19 -7.50
N PHE A 388 16.44 3.95 -7.73
CA PHE A 388 17.31 3.38 -6.70
C PHE A 388 17.58 4.40 -5.58
N GLY A 389 17.87 3.87 -4.39
CA GLY A 389 18.19 4.70 -3.23
C GLY A 389 19.44 5.55 -3.44
N LEU A 390 19.36 6.80 -2.99
CA LEU A 390 20.46 7.75 -2.96
C LEU A 390 20.93 7.96 -1.52
N ALA A 391 22.23 8.14 -1.33
CA ALA A 391 22.82 8.53 -0.07
C ALA A 391 22.57 10.02 0.16
N VAL A 392 22.16 10.40 1.37
CA VAL A 392 22.00 11.79 1.79
C VAL A 392 23.35 12.25 2.33
N ASP A 393 24.15 12.92 1.50
CA ASP A 393 25.51 13.34 1.88
C ASP A 393 25.48 14.47 2.90
N GLU A 394 24.61 15.45 2.66
CA GLU A 394 24.65 16.75 3.31
C GLU A 394 23.26 17.38 3.37
N ILE A 395 22.95 18.00 4.51
CA ILE A 395 21.76 18.82 4.74
C ILE A 395 22.24 20.10 5.41
N GLU A 396 22.09 21.23 4.72
CA GLU A 396 22.48 22.55 5.19
C GLU A 396 21.25 23.46 5.24
N GLU A 397 21.19 24.33 6.25
CA GLU A 397 20.25 25.44 6.26
C GLU A 397 21.02 26.75 6.32
N THR A 398 20.68 27.68 5.43
CA THR A 398 21.28 29.02 5.40
C THR A 398 20.24 30.05 4.99
N GLY A 399 19.94 30.98 5.90
CA GLY A 399 19.04 32.11 5.60
C GLY A 399 17.61 31.70 5.26
N GLY A 400 17.10 30.63 5.86
CA GLY A 400 15.77 30.08 5.58
C GLY A 400 15.72 29.16 4.36
N ILE A 401 16.86 28.85 3.73
CA ILE A 401 16.95 27.93 2.59
C ILE A 401 17.54 26.62 3.07
N ILE A 402 16.83 25.52 2.83
CA ILE A 402 17.33 24.17 3.09
C ILE A 402 17.94 23.63 1.80
N ARG A 403 19.19 23.19 1.85
CA ARG A 403 19.88 22.49 0.78
C ARG A 403 20.14 21.05 1.19
N VAL A 404 19.70 20.10 0.36
CA VAL A 404 19.95 18.67 0.53
C VAL A 404 20.73 18.16 -0.66
N LYS A 405 21.88 17.53 -0.42
CA LYS A 405 22.69 16.89 -1.44
C LYS A 405 22.56 15.37 -1.31
N PHE A 406 22.18 14.74 -2.41
CA PHE A 406 22.13 13.30 -2.55
C PHE A 406 23.23 12.83 -3.52
N SER A 407 23.80 11.66 -3.26
CA SER A 407 24.71 10.97 -4.19
C SER A 407 24.25 9.54 -4.47
N GLY A 408 24.62 9.04 -5.63
CA GLY A 408 24.42 7.65 -6.01
C GLY A 408 25.22 7.32 -7.26
N THR A 409 25.04 6.10 -7.74
CA THR A 409 25.61 5.65 -9.01
C THR A 409 24.50 5.11 -9.88
N VAL A 410 24.54 5.45 -11.18
CA VAL A 410 23.62 4.87 -12.14
C VAL A 410 23.91 3.36 -12.22
N LYS A 411 22.91 2.54 -11.88
CA LYS A 411 23.02 1.07 -11.93
C LYS A 411 23.26 0.62 -13.39
N LYS A 412 23.87 -0.55 -13.60
CA LYS A 412 24.21 -1.12 -14.92
C LYS A 412 22.99 -1.27 -15.85
N GLU A 413 22.58 -0.18 -16.47
CA GLU A 413 21.52 -0.12 -17.48
C GLU A 413 22.14 -0.28 -18.88
N PHE A 414 23.24 0.45 -19.16
CA PHE A 414 24.08 0.38 -20.35
C PHE A 414 25.56 0.50 -19.96
N GLU A 415 26.46 -0.02 -20.79
CA GLU A 415 27.91 -0.05 -20.50
C GLU A 415 28.49 1.34 -20.24
N PHE A 416 28.13 2.35 -21.04
CA PHE A 416 28.64 3.72 -20.88
C PHE A 416 27.97 4.53 -19.76
N LEU A 417 26.86 4.05 -19.19
CA LEU A 417 26.18 4.67 -18.04
C LEU A 417 26.49 3.93 -16.73
N ALA A 418 27.13 2.77 -16.82
CA ALA A 418 27.39 1.93 -15.68
C ALA A 418 28.27 2.65 -14.67
N ASP A 419 27.83 2.66 -13.41
CA ASP A 419 28.59 3.20 -12.29
C ASP A 419 28.83 4.72 -12.38
N LEU A 420 28.14 5.42 -13.28
CA LEU A 420 28.24 6.85 -13.46
C LEU A 420 27.81 7.58 -12.19
N PRO A 421 28.68 8.40 -11.55
CA PRO A 421 28.31 9.16 -10.37
C PRO A 421 27.21 10.17 -10.69
N LEU A 422 26.17 10.10 -9.87
CA LEU A 422 25.03 10.99 -9.88
C LEU A 422 25.04 11.80 -8.59
N VAL A 423 24.91 13.12 -8.73
CA VAL A 423 24.63 14.02 -7.61
C VAL A 423 23.31 14.72 -7.89
N LEU A 424 22.38 14.65 -6.94
CA LEU A 424 21.12 15.37 -6.98
C LEU A 424 21.12 16.38 -5.85
N ILE A 425 20.87 17.66 -6.13
CA ILE A 425 20.77 18.71 -5.13
C ILE A 425 19.34 19.24 -5.13
N ARG A 426 18.72 19.28 -3.96
CA ARG A 426 17.42 19.91 -3.72
C ARG A 426 17.63 21.15 -2.88
N GLN A 427 17.02 22.25 -3.28
CA GLN A 427 16.93 23.45 -2.46
C GLN A 427 15.47 23.80 -2.25
N PHE A 428 15.11 24.02 -0.99
CA PHE A 428 13.78 24.43 -0.56
C PHE A 428 13.91 25.83 0.04
N SER A 429 13.28 26.82 -0.57
CA SER A 429 13.16 28.19 -0.07
C SER A 429 11.69 28.53 0.14
N PRO A 430 11.34 29.60 0.89
CA PRO A 430 9.93 29.95 1.15
C PRO A 430 9.04 30.09 -0.10
N ASP A 431 9.65 30.37 -1.24
CA ASP A 431 9.04 30.72 -2.52
C ASP A 431 9.44 29.80 -3.69
N ALA A 432 10.32 28.82 -3.49
CA ALA A 432 10.75 27.96 -4.60
C ALA A 432 11.25 26.58 -4.16
N VAL A 433 11.14 25.64 -5.09
CA VAL A 433 11.80 24.34 -5.03
C VAL A 433 12.72 24.20 -6.23
N ARG A 434 14.03 24.13 -5.99
CA ARG A 434 15.06 23.98 -7.02
C ARG A 434 15.66 22.58 -6.98
N THR A 435 15.88 22.04 -8.17
CA THR A 435 16.44 20.71 -8.42
C THR A 435 17.61 20.84 -9.36
N GLU A 436 18.73 20.25 -8.99
CA GLU A 436 19.92 20.19 -9.83
C GLU A 436 20.43 18.76 -9.91
N LEU A 437 20.65 18.28 -11.12
CA LEU A 437 21.26 16.99 -11.41
C LEU A 437 22.65 17.23 -11.98
N GLN A 438 23.63 16.54 -11.42
CA GLN A 438 24.99 16.47 -11.96
C GLN A 438 25.34 15.03 -12.30
N LEU A 439 25.95 14.84 -13.48
CA LEU A 439 26.47 13.57 -13.95
C LEU A 439 27.92 13.75 -14.34
N LYS A 440 28.81 12.93 -13.79
CA LYS A 440 30.26 13.04 -14.05
C LYS A 440 30.75 11.85 -14.85
N ASN A 441 31.39 12.09 -16.00
CA ASN A 441 32.09 11.01 -16.69
C ASN A 441 33.31 10.56 -15.87
N ILE A 442 33.30 9.31 -15.40
CA ILE A 442 34.44 8.68 -14.72
C ILE A 442 35.15 7.64 -15.58
N HIS A 443 34.62 7.37 -16.78
CA HIS A 443 35.21 6.40 -17.69
C HIS A 443 36.50 6.98 -18.29
N PRO A 444 37.46 6.12 -18.66
CA PRO A 444 38.67 6.56 -19.35
C PRO A 444 38.38 7.07 -20.77
N GLU A 445 37.22 6.73 -21.32
CA GLU A 445 36.79 7.09 -22.67
C GLU A 445 35.71 8.17 -22.65
N LYS A 446 35.60 8.88 -23.78
CA LYS A 446 34.56 9.87 -24.03
C LYS A 446 33.20 9.19 -24.10
N MET A 447 32.25 9.67 -23.31
CA MET A 447 30.87 9.18 -23.37
C MET A 447 30.15 9.71 -24.62
N PRO A 448 29.28 8.90 -25.26
CA PRO A 448 28.44 9.39 -26.35
C PRO A 448 27.40 10.40 -25.83
N SER A 449 26.76 11.13 -26.74
CA SER A 449 25.62 11.97 -26.40
C SER A 449 24.40 11.12 -26.01
N PHE A 450 23.66 11.54 -24.99
CA PHE A 450 22.43 10.89 -24.54
C PHE A 450 21.45 11.93 -23.98
N ALA A 451 20.26 11.52 -23.55
CA ALA A 451 19.28 12.44 -22.98
C ALA A 451 18.83 11.99 -21.60
N VAL A 452 18.69 12.95 -20.70
CA VAL A 452 18.16 12.75 -19.35
C VAL A 452 16.87 13.54 -19.18
N ARG A 453 16.04 13.14 -18.23
CA ARG A 453 14.74 13.79 -17.95
C ARG A 453 14.51 13.99 -16.47
N PHE A 454 13.62 14.92 -16.15
CA PHE A 454 12.95 14.96 -14.86
C PHE A 454 11.50 14.51 -15.01
N HIS A 455 11.19 13.34 -14.48
CA HIS A 455 9.82 12.86 -14.47
C HIS A 455 9.02 13.54 -13.36
N CYS A 456 7.96 14.27 -13.73
CA CYS A 456 7.15 15.03 -12.80
C CYS A 456 5.68 14.67 -12.96
N MET A 457 5.11 14.06 -11.92
CA MET A 457 3.73 13.60 -11.93
C MET A 457 2.92 14.42 -10.92
N THR A 458 2.00 15.22 -11.47
CA THR A 458 1.26 16.25 -10.73
C THR A 458 -0.21 15.88 -10.59
N ALA A 459 -0.82 16.21 -9.45
CA ALA A 459 -2.26 16.12 -9.24
C ALA A 459 -3.02 17.35 -9.75
N LEU A 460 -2.28 18.42 -10.09
CA LEU A 460 -2.82 19.76 -10.34
C LEU A 460 -3.65 19.86 -11.62
N THR A 461 -3.49 18.90 -12.54
CA THR A 461 -4.13 18.87 -13.86
C THR A 461 -5.22 17.80 -13.97
N GLY A 462 -5.48 17.06 -12.90
CA GLY A 462 -6.67 16.25 -12.70
C GLY A 462 -6.57 14.77 -13.10
N GLY A 463 -7.23 13.93 -12.31
CA GLY A 463 -7.48 12.50 -12.50
C GLY A 463 -8.48 12.06 -11.43
N GLY A 464 -9.60 11.43 -11.80
CA GLY A 464 -10.70 11.14 -10.86
C GLY A 464 -11.55 12.37 -10.49
N SER A 465 -11.96 12.50 -9.23
CA SER A 465 -12.84 13.56 -8.69
C SER A 465 -12.16 14.93 -8.46
N LEU A 466 -10.92 15.11 -8.92
CA LEU A 466 -10.15 16.35 -8.75
C LEU A 466 -10.47 17.41 -9.83
N PRO A 467 -10.38 18.73 -9.54
CA PRO A 467 -10.64 19.80 -10.50
C PRO A 467 -9.66 19.79 -11.68
N ARG A 468 -10.12 20.17 -12.88
CA ARG A 468 -9.29 20.27 -14.10
C ARG A 468 -8.39 21.51 -14.05
N GLY A 469 -7.07 21.31 -14.02
CA GLY A 469 -6.07 22.35 -14.26
C GLY A 469 -5.54 22.29 -15.70
N ALA A 470 -4.59 23.16 -16.03
CA ALA A 470 -3.95 23.21 -17.34
C ALA A 470 -2.46 23.52 -17.23
N VAL A 471 -1.68 23.10 -18.23
CA VAL A 471 -0.30 23.54 -18.41
C VAL A 471 -0.26 24.60 -19.50
N THR A 472 0.30 25.76 -19.23
CA THR A 472 0.46 26.83 -20.23
C THR A 472 1.93 26.97 -20.58
N LEU A 473 2.25 26.77 -21.86
CA LEU A 473 3.58 26.90 -22.42
C LEU A 473 3.92 28.36 -22.73
N SER A 474 5.19 28.62 -23.03
CA SER A 474 5.73 29.96 -23.28
C SER A 474 5.12 30.71 -24.49
N ASP A 475 4.57 29.98 -25.46
CA ASP A 475 3.86 30.54 -26.62
C ASP A 475 2.37 30.82 -26.37
N GLY A 476 1.88 30.55 -25.16
CA GLY A 476 0.47 30.65 -24.78
C GLY A 476 -0.34 29.38 -25.04
N THR A 477 0.25 28.34 -25.63
CA THR A 477 -0.41 27.04 -25.81
C THR A 477 -0.82 26.49 -24.45
N THR A 478 -2.10 26.15 -24.31
CA THR A 478 -2.66 25.59 -23.07
C THR A 478 -3.02 24.13 -23.29
N LEU A 479 -2.33 23.26 -22.57
CA LEU A 479 -2.54 21.81 -22.58
C LEU A 479 -3.50 21.44 -21.46
N THR A 480 -4.53 20.70 -21.84
CA THR A 480 -5.53 20.10 -20.95
C THR A 480 -5.59 18.61 -21.22
N ARG A 481 -6.29 17.87 -20.37
CA ARG A 481 -6.48 16.43 -20.55
C ARG A 481 -7.17 16.09 -21.85
N ASP A 482 -6.48 15.35 -22.70
CA ASP A 482 -6.93 14.87 -24.01
C ASP A 482 -6.54 13.41 -24.28
N GLU A 483 -6.00 12.71 -23.28
CA GLU A 483 -5.49 11.33 -23.36
C GLU A 483 -4.40 11.12 -24.43
N LYS A 484 -3.61 12.16 -24.71
CA LYS A 484 -2.51 12.10 -25.70
C LYS A 484 -1.15 12.39 -25.08
N GLY A 485 -0.14 11.82 -25.74
CA GLY A 485 1.26 12.19 -25.54
C GLY A 485 1.67 13.29 -26.53
N TRP A 486 2.38 14.30 -26.04
CA TRP A 486 2.88 15.41 -26.84
C TRP A 486 4.37 15.63 -26.57
N ILE A 487 5.13 15.95 -27.61
CA ILE A 487 6.50 16.45 -27.44
C ILE A 487 6.66 17.83 -28.02
N PHE A 488 7.15 18.72 -27.17
CA PHE A 488 7.44 20.10 -27.53
C PHE A 488 8.95 20.27 -27.72
N LEU A 489 9.39 20.59 -28.93
CA LEU A 489 10.81 20.75 -29.25
C LEU A 489 11.25 22.20 -29.09
N LEU A 490 12.41 22.40 -28.48
CA LEU A 490 13.02 23.71 -28.31
C LEU A 490 14.00 24.01 -29.46
N PRO A 491 14.32 25.29 -29.73
CA PRO A 491 15.30 25.64 -30.74
C PRO A 491 16.66 24.97 -30.48
N GLY A 492 17.21 24.30 -31.50
CA GLY A 492 18.48 23.57 -31.37
C GLY A 492 18.37 22.18 -30.76
N ALA A 493 17.16 21.63 -30.59
CA ALA A 493 16.97 20.22 -30.28
C ALA A 493 17.62 19.33 -31.36
N ALA A 494 18.31 18.27 -30.94
CA ALA A 494 18.93 17.32 -31.88
C ALA A 494 17.87 16.56 -32.68
N GLU A 495 18.09 16.32 -33.97
CA GLU A 495 17.17 15.56 -34.84
C GLU A 495 16.81 14.19 -34.25
N ASN A 496 17.78 13.52 -33.62
CA ASN A 496 17.59 12.22 -32.97
C ASN A 496 16.61 12.22 -31.78
N LEU A 497 16.44 13.37 -31.10
CA LEU A 497 15.43 13.53 -30.03
C LEU A 497 14.02 13.55 -30.62
N ALA A 498 13.85 14.06 -31.85
CA ALA A 498 12.56 14.13 -32.53
C ALA A 498 12.13 12.76 -33.10
N GLU A 499 13.07 11.94 -33.56
CA GLU A 499 12.79 10.63 -34.19
C GLU A 499 12.52 9.50 -33.19
N CYS A 500 13.00 9.59 -31.95
CA CYS A 500 12.86 8.52 -30.96
C CYS A 500 11.48 8.42 -30.31
N VAL A 501 10.56 9.33 -30.66
CA VAL A 501 9.38 9.66 -29.86
C VAL A 501 8.14 9.11 -30.54
N LEU A 502 7.58 8.06 -29.94
CA LEU A 502 6.20 7.58 -30.06
C LEU A 502 5.70 7.29 -31.49
N ASN A 503 5.02 6.16 -31.66
CA ASN A 503 4.41 5.77 -32.94
C ASN A 503 3.28 6.72 -33.43
N GLU A 504 3.08 7.89 -32.81
CA GLU A 504 1.93 8.78 -33.01
C GLU A 504 2.31 10.28 -32.96
N GLY A 505 2.97 10.77 -34.01
CA GLY A 505 2.71 12.07 -34.70
C GLY A 505 2.62 13.43 -34.00
N HIS A 506 2.79 13.58 -32.68
CA HIS A 506 2.48 14.84 -31.95
C HIS A 506 3.72 15.62 -31.50
N THR A 507 4.55 16.04 -32.46
CA THR A 507 5.73 16.88 -32.22
C THR A 507 5.44 18.34 -32.58
N VAL A 508 5.65 19.28 -31.66
CA VAL A 508 5.32 20.71 -31.82
C VAL A 508 6.52 21.58 -31.45
N PRO A 509 6.97 22.53 -32.28
CA PRO A 509 8.04 23.46 -31.88
C PRO A 509 7.49 24.54 -30.92
N ILE A 510 8.27 24.89 -29.88
CA ILE A 510 7.96 25.98 -28.94
C ILE A 510 9.17 26.90 -28.77
N PRO A 511 8.97 28.20 -28.44
CA PRO A 511 10.07 29.18 -28.44
C PRO A 511 10.94 29.13 -27.17
N ALA A 512 10.39 28.71 -26.03
CA ALA A 512 11.09 28.64 -24.75
C ALA A 512 10.55 27.51 -23.87
N ALA A 513 11.40 27.02 -22.97
CA ALA A 513 11.10 25.86 -22.14
C ALA A 513 10.25 26.20 -20.92
N ASP A 514 10.23 27.45 -20.47
CA ASP A 514 9.43 27.88 -19.32
C ASP A 514 7.94 27.59 -19.54
N PHE A 515 7.27 27.11 -18.51
CA PHE A 515 5.83 26.84 -18.52
C PHE A 515 5.23 27.03 -17.14
N THR A 516 3.90 27.10 -17.08
CA THR A 516 3.16 27.21 -15.82
C THR A 516 2.16 26.08 -15.65
N ILE A 517 1.98 25.60 -14.42
CA ILE A 517 1.00 24.57 -14.07
C ILE A 517 -0.08 25.20 -13.20
N GLY A 518 -1.32 25.23 -13.69
CA GLY A 518 -2.47 25.71 -12.91
C GLY A 518 -2.71 24.85 -11.69
N MET A 519 -2.97 25.47 -10.52
CA MET A 519 -3.20 24.75 -9.27
C MET A 519 -4.68 24.75 -8.85
N PRO A 520 -5.29 23.60 -8.47
CA PRO A 520 -6.69 23.55 -8.04
C PRO A 520 -6.98 24.51 -6.88
N GLY A 521 -7.80 25.52 -7.17
CA GLY A 521 -8.23 26.55 -6.21
C GLY A 521 -7.15 27.55 -5.80
N SER A 522 -6.08 27.70 -6.58
CA SER A 522 -5.18 28.86 -6.54
C SER A 522 -5.48 29.78 -7.73
N PRO A 523 -5.48 31.12 -7.55
CA PRO A 523 -5.59 32.06 -8.66
C PRO A 523 -4.31 32.15 -9.49
N GLU A 524 -3.16 31.76 -8.93
CA GLU A 524 -1.85 31.85 -9.58
C GLU A 524 -1.28 30.44 -9.84
N PRO A 525 -0.69 30.19 -11.02
CA PRO A 525 -0.09 28.90 -11.35
C PRO A 525 1.33 28.76 -10.76
N LEU A 526 1.79 27.52 -10.61
CA LEU A 526 3.20 27.23 -10.32
C LEU A 526 4.03 27.51 -11.57
N ARG A 527 5.08 28.33 -11.47
CA ARG A 527 5.94 28.65 -12.63
C ARG A 527 7.17 27.75 -12.63
N ILE A 528 7.44 27.11 -13.77
CA ILE A 528 8.60 26.23 -13.95
C ILE A 528 9.59 26.92 -14.86
N VAL A 529 10.83 27.04 -14.39
CA VAL A 529 11.94 27.70 -15.09
C VAL A 529 13.19 26.83 -15.07
N PHE A 530 14.11 27.12 -15.99
CA PHE A 530 15.34 26.35 -16.19
C PHE A 530 16.59 27.24 -16.08
N PRO A 531 17.06 27.54 -14.85
CA PRO A 531 18.25 28.35 -14.66
C PRO A 531 19.50 27.65 -15.21
N GLY A 532 20.09 28.19 -16.27
CA GLY A 532 21.27 27.59 -16.91
C GLY A 532 20.92 26.83 -18.18
N LYS A 533 21.30 25.54 -18.26
CA LYS A 533 21.12 24.74 -19.48
C LYS A 533 19.63 24.49 -19.75
N GLN A 534 19.19 24.92 -20.94
CA GLN A 534 17.82 24.69 -21.38
C GLN A 534 17.58 23.21 -21.75
N PRO A 535 16.38 22.67 -21.47
CA PRO A 535 15.98 21.38 -22.01
C PRO A 535 15.87 21.48 -23.54
N ALA A 536 16.09 20.35 -24.21
CA ALA A 536 15.93 20.22 -25.65
C ALA A 536 14.47 19.90 -26.04
N ALA A 537 13.71 19.30 -25.12
CA ALA A 537 12.29 19.01 -25.31
C ALA A 537 11.52 19.05 -24.00
N LEU A 538 10.19 19.23 -24.08
CA LEU A 538 9.25 18.91 -23.02
C LEU A 538 8.37 17.75 -23.48
N TYR A 539 8.22 16.73 -22.65
CA TYR A 539 7.29 15.63 -22.89
C TYR A 539 6.08 15.76 -21.98
N PHE A 540 4.89 15.69 -22.56
CA PHE A 540 3.63 15.66 -21.83
C PHE A 540 2.94 14.34 -22.12
N GLU A 541 2.50 13.63 -21.08
CA GLU A 541 1.69 12.42 -21.21
C GLU A 541 0.42 12.55 -20.38
N ASP A 542 -0.74 12.39 -21.01
CA ASP A 542 -2.01 12.15 -20.32
C ASP A 542 -2.46 10.71 -20.58
N SER A 543 -2.49 9.92 -19.51
CA SER A 543 -2.85 8.50 -19.59
C SER A 543 -4.32 8.27 -19.27
N LYS A 544 -4.90 7.20 -19.84
CA LYS A 544 -6.26 6.74 -19.52
C LYS A 544 -6.48 6.42 -18.05
N SER A 545 -5.42 6.15 -17.29
CA SER A 545 -5.47 5.92 -15.84
C SER A 545 -5.65 7.20 -15.02
N GLY A 546 -5.74 8.37 -15.67
CA GLY A 546 -5.92 9.64 -14.96
C GLY A 546 -4.62 10.27 -14.47
N VAL A 547 -3.47 9.77 -14.90
CA VAL A 547 -2.16 10.29 -14.52
C VAL A 547 -1.61 11.16 -15.64
N MET A 548 -1.12 12.34 -15.26
CA MET A 548 -0.47 13.27 -16.17
C MET A 548 0.98 13.54 -15.76
N THR A 549 1.88 13.59 -16.74
CA THR A 549 3.28 13.95 -16.53
C THR A 549 3.68 15.11 -17.44
N MET A 550 4.57 15.97 -16.93
CA MET A 550 5.26 16.99 -17.72
C MET A 550 6.75 16.88 -17.42
N GLU A 551 7.54 16.49 -18.42
CA GLU A 551 8.92 16.04 -18.25
C GLU A 551 9.85 16.87 -19.14
N PRO A 552 10.69 17.75 -18.57
CA PRO A 552 11.76 18.37 -19.33
C PRO A 552 12.86 17.33 -19.63
N ILE A 553 13.30 17.32 -20.89
CA ILE A 553 14.33 16.42 -21.42
C ILE A 553 15.55 17.25 -21.79
N PHE A 554 16.69 16.95 -21.19
CA PHE A 554 17.95 17.63 -21.43
C PHE A 554 18.88 16.76 -22.28
N GLN A 555 19.38 17.34 -23.37
CA GLN A 555 20.43 16.72 -24.17
C GLN A 555 21.78 16.83 -23.44
N VAL A 556 22.34 15.67 -23.10
CA VAL A 556 23.72 15.53 -22.64
C VAL A 556 24.63 15.43 -23.88
N PRO A 557 25.55 16.39 -24.10
CA PRO A 557 26.52 16.29 -25.17
C PRO A 557 27.52 15.17 -24.84
N PRO A 558 28.36 14.76 -25.80
CA PRO A 558 29.46 13.85 -25.48
C PRO A 558 30.31 14.42 -24.34
N LEU A 559 30.56 13.63 -23.29
CA LEU A 559 31.29 14.07 -22.10
C LEU A 559 32.71 13.52 -22.12
N GLU A 560 33.70 14.39 -22.02
CA GLU A 560 35.10 13.97 -21.87
C GLU A 560 35.36 13.38 -20.47
N PRO A 561 36.39 12.52 -20.29
CA PRO A 561 36.75 12.01 -18.97
C PRO A 561 36.92 13.12 -17.92
N GLY A 562 36.21 13.01 -16.80
CA GLY A 562 36.20 13.98 -15.71
C GLY A 562 35.22 15.14 -15.86
N GLU A 563 34.60 15.33 -17.03
CA GLU A 563 33.62 16.38 -17.28
C GLU A 563 32.32 16.12 -16.52
N VAL A 564 31.66 17.21 -16.10
CA VAL A 564 30.38 17.18 -15.37
C VAL A 564 29.30 17.86 -16.18
N PHE A 565 28.27 17.10 -16.52
CA PHE A 565 27.02 17.66 -17.04
C PHE A 565 26.15 18.13 -15.88
N THR A 566 25.51 19.30 -16.01
CA THR A 566 24.56 19.83 -15.03
C THR A 566 23.24 20.23 -15.69
N ALA A 567 22.12 19.81 -15.10
CA ALA A 567 20.76 20.23 -15.46
C ALA A 567 20.03 20.77 -14.24
N VAL A 568 19.33 21.88 -14.39
CA VAL A 568 18.65 22.57 -13.29
C VAL A 568 17.20 22.85 -13.68
N MET A 569 16.29 22.58 -12.77
CA MET A 569 14.90 23.01 -12.86
C MET A 569 14.47 23.66 -11.54
N GLN A 570 13.75 24.77 -11.64
CA GLN A 570 13.20 25.48 -10.50
C GLN A 570 11.70 25.65 -10.66
N ALA A 571 10.97 25.36 -9.60
CA ALA A 571 9.55 25.58 -9.50
C ALA A 571 9.30 26.73 -8.52
N GLU A 572 8.81 27.84 -9.03
CA GLU A 572 8.53 29.08 -8.31
C GLU A 572 7.08 29.07 -7.82
N ILE A 573 6.91 29.23 -6.51
CA ILE A 573 5.63 29.29 -5.82
C ILE A 573 5.16 30.75 -5.85
N PRO A 574 4.04 31.06 -6.53
CA PRO A 574 3.59 32.44 -6.71
C PRO A 574 3.19 33.08 -5.38
N GLU A 575 3.50 34.36 -5.17
CA GLU A 575 3.14 35.12 -3.96
C GLU A 575 1.61 35.14 -3.71
N ARG A 576 1.18 35.23 -2.44
CA ARG A 576 -0.23 35.51 -2.14
C ARG A 576 -0.50 36.98 -2.47
N ARG A 577 -1.33 37.23 -3.48
CA ARG A 577 -1.90 38.56 -3.71
C ARG A 577 -2.86 38.95 -2.59
#